data_AF-A0A354TMZ2-F1
#
_entry.id   AF-A0A354TMZ2-F1
#
_cell.length_a   1.000
_cell.length_b   1.000
_cell.length_c   1.000
_cell.angle_alpha   90.00
_cell.angle_beta   90.00
_cell.angle_gamma   90.00
#
_symmetry.space_group_name_H-M   'P 1'
#
loop_
_entity.id
_entity.type
_entity.pdbx_description
1 polymer ?
#
loop_
_entity_poly.entity_id
_entity_poly.type
_entity_poly.pdbx_seq_one_letter_code
_entity_poly.pdbx_strand_id
1 'polypeptide(L)' 'TGKKTLLHCQVNARATAFSFLYRVLYEDVPIAEAKEDMNTVWQPNEVWRDFIFEVMAQNDKDPNCEGCDWTPPPPRN' A
#
# COMPACT_ATOMS: atom_id res chain seq x y z
N THR A 1 7.25 -18.96 16.75
CA THR A 1 8.42 -18.28 16.15
C THR A 1 8.03 -17.77 14.78
N GLY A 2 8.28 -16.50 14.48
CA GLY A 2 7.97 -15.92 13.16
C GLY A 2 8.93 -16.45 12.10
N LYS A 3 8.41 -16.85 10.93
CA LYS A 3 9.24 -17.25 9.77
C LYS A 3 9.62 -16.00 8.97
N LYS A 4 10.88 -15.92 8.55
CA LYS A 4 11.31 -14.90 7.57
C LYS A 4 10.60 -15.19 6.24
N THR A 5 9.89 -14.19 5.71
CA THR A 5 9.08 -14.32 4.49
C THR A 5 9.54 -13.28 3.47
N LEU A 6 9.78 -13.72 2.23
CA LEU A 6 10.07 -12.83 1.10
C LEU A 6 8.79 -12.65 0.27
N LEU A 7 8.27 -11.43 0.22
CA LEU A 7 7.18 -11.04 -0.67
C LEU A 7 7.77 -10.26 -1.85
N HIS A 8 7.56 -10.73 -3.08
CA HIS A 8 8.10 -10.07 -4.27
C HIS A 8 7.15 -10.15 -5.47
N CYS A 9 7.42 -9.34 -6.49
CA CYS A 9 6.90 -9.54 -7.84
C CYS A 9 8.03 -9.27 -8.85
N GLN A 10 7.72 -8.84 -10.07
CA GLN A 10 8.75 -8.52 -11.07
C GLN A 10 9.52 -7.22 -10.75
N VAL A 11 8.81 -6.17 -10.30
CA VAL A 11 9.39 -4.84 -9.97
C VAL A 11 8.87 -4.30 -8.63
N ASN A 12 8.45 -5.19 -7.75
CA ASN A 12 7.89 -4.93 -6.41
C ASN A 12 6.68 -3.99 -6.26
N ALA A 13 6.15 -3.40 -7.33
CA ALA A 13 4.91 -2.60 -7.26
C ALA A 13 3.74 -3.31 -6.55
N ARG A 14 3.42 -4.54 -6.97
CA ARG A 14 2.34 -5.34 -6.35
C ARG A 14 2.70 -5.79 -4.94
N ALA A 15 3.95 -6.17 -4.75
CA ALA A 15 4.45 -6.65 -3.46
C ALA A 15 4.34 -5.56 -2.38
N THR A 16 4.65 -4.31 -2.71
CA THR A 16 4.53 -3.21 -1.75
C THR A 16 3.10 -2.82 -1.44
N ALA A 17 2.15 -2.97 -2.39
CA ALA A 17 0.72 -2.80 -2.09
C ALA A 17 0.22 -3.81 -1.04
N PHE A 18 0.59 -5.09 -1.18
CA PHE A 18 0.25 -6.11 -0.18
C PHE A 18 1.01 -5.93 1.14
N SER A 19 2.27 -5.51 1.09
CA SER A 19 3.05 -5.16 2.28
C SER A 19 2.40 -4.02 3.08
N PHE A 20 1.95 -2.95 2.38
CA PHE A 20 1.20 -1.85 2.96
C PHE A 20 -0.05 -2.36 3.69
N LEU A 21 -0.91 -3.13 3.00
CA LEU A 21 -2.15 -3.66 3.59
C LEU A 21 -1.85 -4.55 4.80
N TYR A 22 -0.87 -5.44 4.70
CA TYR A 22 -0.54 -6.33 5.80
C TYR A 22 -0.06 -5.57 7.05
N ARG A 23 0.85 -4.61 6.86
CA ARG A 23 1.41 -3.81 7.95
C ARG A 23 0.35 -2.96 8.66
N VAL A 24 -0.56 -2.35 7.91
CA VAL A 24 -1.62 -1.51 8.48
C VAL A 24 -2.70 -2.35 9.17
N LEU A 25 -3.10 -3.48 8.58
CA LEU A 25 -4.24 -4.26 9.06
C LEU A 25 -3.87 -5.24 10.18
N TYR A 26 -2.66 -5.78 10.19
CA TYR A 26 -2.26 -6.85 11.11
C TYR A 26 -1.11 -6.47 12.05
N GLU A 27 -0.32 -5.46 11.71
CA GLU A 27 0.81 -5.00 12.54
C GLU A 27 0.59 -3.60 13.14
N ASP A 28 -0.59 -3.00 12.90
CA ASP A 28 -0.97 -1.66 13.38
C ASP A 28 0.05 -0.55 13.02
N VAL A 29 0.80 -0.73 11.93
CA VAL A 29 1.74 0.29 11.44
C VAL A 29 0.95 1.53 10.99
N PRO A 30 1.41 2.75 11.34
CA PRO A 30 0.76 3.97 10.88
C PRO A 30 0.68 4.05 9.36
N ILE A 31 -0.47 4.49 8.85
CA ILE A 31 -0.74 4.58 7.41
C ILE A 31 0.27 5.49 6.71
N ALA A 32 0.65 6.60 7.34
CA ALA A 32 1.65 7.53 6.81
C ALA A 32 3.00 6.82 6.55
N GLU A 33 3.48 6.04 7.53
CA GLU A 33 4.73 5.29 7.42
C GLU A 33 4.64 4.20 6.35
N ALA A 34 3.57 3.39 6.39
CA ALA A 34 3.38 2.33 5.41
C ALA A 34 3.23 2.90 3.97
N LYS A 35 2.56 4.04 3.82
CA LYS A 35 2.39 4.72 2.52
C LYS A 35 3.72 5.29 2.03
N GLU A 36 4.49 5.94 2.89
CA GLU A 36 5.83 6.45 2.56
C GLU A 36 6.73 5.32 2.05
N ASP A 37 6.75 4.18 2.74
CA ASP A 37 7.54 3.02 2.34
C ASP A 37 7.11 2.47 0.97
N MET A 38 5.80 2.35 0.71
CA MET A 38 5.30 1.94 -0.61
C MET A 38 5.74 2.92 -1.72
N ASN A 39 5.70 4.23 -1.43
CA ASN A 39 6.06 5.30 -2.35
C ASN A 39 7.52 5.28 -2.77
N THR A 40 8.42 4.74 -1.94
CA THR A 40 9.83 4.57 -2.30
C THR A 40 10.04 3.61 -3.47
N VAL A 41 9.09 2.69 -3.69
CA VAL A 41 9.12 1.72 -4.79
C VAL A 41 8.28 2.20 -5.96
N TRP A 42 7.04 2.65 -5.71
CA TRP A 42 6.15 3.18 -6.75
C TRP A 42 4.94 3.92 -6.17
N GLN A 43 4.28 4.74 -7.01
CA GLN A 43 2.96 5.31 -6.73
C GLN A 43 1.87 4.45 -7.39
N PRO A 44 0.82 4.02 -6.65
CA PRO A 44 -0.27 3.25 -7.22
C PRO A 44 -0.96 3.99 -8.37
N ASN A 45 -1.24 3.28 -9.46
CA ASN A 45 -2.19 3.77 -10.46
C ASN A 45 -3.63 3.65 -9.93
N GLU A 46 -4.60 4.13 -10.72
CA GLU A 46 -6.02 4.12 -10.35
C GLU A 46 -6.51 2.76 -9.87
N VAL A 47 -6.25 1.69 -10.65
CA VAL A 47 -6.68 0.33 -10.30
C VAL A 47 -6.14 -0.12 -8.94
N TRP A 48 -4.86 0.11 -8.67
CA TRP A 48 -4.24 -0.34 -7.42
C TRP A 48 -4.58 0.56 -6.24
N ARG A 49 -4.75 1.88 -6.45
CA ARG A 49 -5.27 2.79 -5.44
C ARG A 49 -6.66 2.33 -5.01
N ASP A 50 -7.55 2.09 -5.97
CA ASP A 50 -8.94 1.73 -5.68
C ASP A 50 -9.03 0.37 -4.99
N PHE A 51 -8.21 -0.59 -5.39
CA PHE A 51 -8.08 -1.87 -4.68
C PHE A 51 -7.64 -1.68 -3.22
N ILE A 52 -6.64 -0.84 -2.95
CA ILE A 52 -6.19 -0.56 -1.59
C ILE A 52 -7.33 0.07 -0.77
N PHE A 53 -8.05 1.03 -1.35
CA PHE A 53 -9.16 1.70 -0.69
C PHE A 53 -10.31 0.74 -0.38
N GLU A 54 -10.63 -0.15 -1.32
CA GLU A 54 -11.66 -1.18 -1.12
C GLU A 54 -11.30 -2.11 0.04
N VAL A 55 -10.08 -2.64 0.07
CA VAL A 55 -9.64 -3.54 1.15
C VAL A 55 -9.61 -2.81 2.49
N MET A 56 -9.13 -1.57 2.53
CA MET A 56 -9.12 -0.76 3.75
C MET A 56 -10.53 -0.51 4.28
N ALA A 57 -11.47 -0.16 3.41
CA ALA A 57 -12.88 0.04 3.76
C ALA A 57 -13.54 -1.25 4.27
N GLN A 58 -13.24 -2.40 3.66
CA GLN A 58 -13.73 -3.72 4.13
C GLN A 58 -13.22 -4.09 5.52
N ASN A 59 -12.16 -3.44 6.01
CA ASN A 59 -11.58 -3.65 7.34
C ASN A 59 -11.79 -2.44 8.27
N ASP A 60 -12.75 -1.55 7.95
CA ASP A 60 -13.09 -0.36 8.74
C ASP A 60 -11.90 0.58 9.01
N LYS A 61 -10.96 0.68 8.05
CA LYS A 61 -9.79 1.58 8.13
C LYS A 61 -9.88 2.66 7.05
N ASP A 62 -9.61 3.90 7.43
CA ASP A 62 -9.48 5.02 6.48
C ASP A 62 -8.05 5.07 5.92
N PRO A 63 -7.82 4.91 4.60
CA PRO A 63 -6.49 5.00 4.00
C PRO A 63 -5.91 6.42 3.97
N ASN A 64 -6.66 7.45 4.34
CA ASN A 64 -6.18 8.82 4.38
C ASN A 64 -5.29 9.07 5.60
N CYS A 65 -4.27 9.90 5.41
CA CYS A 65 -3.38 10.34 6.47
C CYS A 65 -2.91 11.77 6.19
N GLU A 66 -2.42 12.46 7.23
CA GLU A 66 -1.77 13.75 7.05
C GLU A 66 -0.54 13.59 6.13
N GLY A 67 -0.57 14.23 4.96
CA GLY A 67 0.51 14.16 3.97
C GLY A 67 0.44 12.98 2.99
N CYS A 68 -0.52 12.07 3.12
CA CYS A 68 -0.72 10.99 2.13
C CYS A 68 -1.25 11.56 0.80
N ASP A 69 -0.42 11.56 -0.25
CA ASP A 69 -0.89 11.75 -1.63
C ASP A 69 -1.30 10.41 -2.25
N TRP A 70 -2.56 10.32 -2.66
CA TRP A 70 -3.17 9.18 -3.36
C TRP A 70 -3.53 9.51 -4.81
N THR A 71 -3.09 10.64 -5.33
CA THR A 71 -3.30 11.03 -6.73
C THR A 71 -2.55 10.06 -7.64
N PRO A 72 -3.24 9.33 -8.54
CA PRO A 72 -2.57 8.41 -9.45
C PRO A 72 -1.62 9.17 -10.39
N PRO A 73 -0.45 8.59 -10.71
CA PRO A 73 0.39 9.15 -11.76
C PRO A 73 -0.34 9.09 -13.11
N PRO A 74 0.03 9.95 -14.08
CA PRO A 74 -0.54 9.89 -15.41
C PRO A 74 -0.32 8.52 -16.05
N PRO A 75 -1.23 8.08 -16.96
CA PRO A 75 -1.06 6.83 -17.69
C PRO A 75 0.31 6.79 -18.36
N ARG A 76 0.99 5.65 -18.26
CA ARG A 76 2.23 5.45 -19.01
C ARG A 76 1.83 5.15 -20.46
N ASN A 77 2.15 6.09 -21.35
CA ASN A 77 2.03 5.92 -22.81
C ASN A 77 2.88 4.75 -23.31
#